data_AF-A0A6A4WHN2-F1
#
_entry.id   AF-A0A6A4WHN2-F1
#
_cell.length_a   1.000
_cell.length_b   1.000
_cell.length_c   1.000
_cell.angle_alpha   90.00
_cell.angle_beta   90.00
_cell.angle_gamma   90.00
#
_symmetry.space_group_name_H-M   'P 1'
#
loop_
_entity.id
_entity.type
_entity.pdbx_description
1 polymer ?
#
loop_
_entity_poly.entity_id
_entity_poly.type
_entity_poly.pdbx_seq_one_letter_code
_entity_poly.pdbx_strand_id
1 'polypeptide(L)'
;MPAASASHLELVDRELRAAARVITGCPASTPAFALLSEAGMPAACTRRSVVAARLLGLAMSLPEGDPLRALAESTPPRRLKTTTGWRDRGREALARVCRGGAPLTFEARLATAGPPWRDVPGVTIVLEVGPGGRRDCHPDTRREAAESRLAELPAEATWIWSDGSAADGVLNGGGGATIISPNGDIREVRVAAGALCSSTRAELFALRAALEELLNMDGRDTSLPTVVCTDSMAALALLRSGPAAQRTPLAADIWRLLAALTEGGQPVTMQWVPAHCGLPGNERADALAREASALPQHDTPIDGGTICKAVARDAARAWQQSWPDGWYRAIWADRRPGPVLEADRAVAVDIHQLRAGHWSGSAQYLHRIGRRPEADCPQCNDMGCPAARCRVCREEADTPRHVLLRCPALAGRRLRRLGNIHLEASMARDDGAVAALAAGYRAQLSLIGYAP
;
A
#
# COMPACT_ATOMS: atom_id res chain seq x y z
N MET A 1 10.97 19.01 8.21
CA MET A 1 10.21 18.63 6.98
C MET A 1 8.81 19.24 6.85
N PRO A 2 7.88 19.17 7.83
CA PRO A 2 6.47 19.51 7.58
C PRO A 2 6.21 20.99 7.24
N ALA A 3 7.13 21.89 7.62
CA ALA A 3 7.11 23.31 7.27
C ALA A 3 8.23 23.72 6.28
N ALA A 4 8.85 22.76 5.58
CA ALA A 4 9.94 23.06 4.65
C ALA A 4 9.43 23.86 3.43
N SER A 5 10.21 24.87 3.03
CA SER A 5 9.99 25.65 1.80
C SER A 5 10.20 24.79 0.54
N ALA A 6 9.73 25.28 -0.62
CA ALA A 6 9.94 24.59 -1.90
C ALA A 6 11.44 24.36 -2.18
N SER A 7 12.28 25.37 -1.97
CA SER A 7 13.74 25.27 -2.14
C SER A 7 14.39 24.18 -1.27
N HIS A 8 13.95 24.02 -0.01
CA HIS A 8 14.46 22.94 0.84
C HIS A 8 13.94 21.56 0.40
N LEU A 9 12.72 21.48 -0.15
CA LEU A 9 12.22 20.23 -0.73
C LEU A 9 13.01 19.82 -1.98
N GLU A 10 13.45 20.77 -2.80
CA GLU A 10 14.28 20.50 -3.98
C GLU A 10 15.63 19.88 -3.61
N LEU A 11 16.22 20.31 -2.48
CA LEU A 11 17.44 19.70 -1.94
C LEU A 11 17.18 18.23 -1.55
N VAL A 12 16.07 17.95 -0.86
CA VAL A 12 15.69 16.57 -0.50
C VAL A 12 15.42 15.74 -1.76
N ASP A 13 14.70 16.28 -2.75
CA ASP A 13 14.40 15.59 -4.01
C ASP A 13 15.68 15.32 -4.83
N ARG A 14 16.74 16.11 -4.69
CA ARG A 14 18.04 15.80 -5.30
C ARG A 14 18.63 14.52 -4.72
N GLU A 15 18.62 14.37 -3.40
CA GLU A 15 19.12 13.17 -2.72
C GLU A 15 18.21 11.95 -2.98
N LEU A 16 16.89 12.13 -3.00
CA LEU A 16 15.95 11.06 -3.38
C LEU A 16 16.21 10.57 -4.80
N ARG A 17 16.48 11.48 -5.74
CA ARG A 17 16.84 11.11 -7.13
C ARG A 17 18.19 10.39 -7.20
N ALA A 18 19.17 10.74 -6.36
CA ALA A 18 20.43 10.01 -6.30
C ALA A 18 20.20 8.55 -5.85
N ALA A 19 19.45 8.34 -4.76
CA ALA A 19 19.08 7.01 -4.31
C ALA A 19 18.24 6.23 -5.34
N ALA A 20 17.26 6.88 -5.98
CA ALA A 20 16.43 6.26 -7.01
C ALA A 20 17.25 5.77 -8.21
N ARG A 21 18.33 6.45 -8.59
CA ARG A 21 19.22 5.99 -9.67
C ARG A 21 20.03 4.77 -9.26
N VAL A 22 20.44 4.66 -8.00
CA VAL A 22 21.11 3.45 -7.49
C VAL A 22 20.16 2.26 -7.56
N ILE A 23 18.89 2.44 -7.16
CA ILE A 23 17.85 1.40 -7.22
C ILE A 23 17.55 1.00 -8.67
N THR A 24 17.23 1.96 -9.51
CA THR A 24 16.70 1.69 -10.86
C THR A 24 17.78 1.49 -11.92
N GLY A 25 19.00 1.97 -11.68
CA GLY A 25 20.06 2.07 -12.68
C GLY A 25 19.77 3.12 -13.77
N CYS A 26 18.74 3.94 -13.62
CA CYS A 26 18.36 4.94 -14.61
C CYS A 26 19.43 6.04 -14.79
N PRO A 27 19.66 6.52 -16.03
CA PRO A 27 20.60 7.61 -16.29
C PRO A 27 20.25 8.92 -15.59
N ALA A 28 21.23 9.84 -15.52
CA ALA A 28 21.07 11.14 -14.88
C ALA A 28 19.93 11.99 -15.50
N SER A 29 19.71 11.83 -16.81
CA SER A 29 18.73 12.55 -17.62
C SER A 29 17.30 12.01 -17.52
N THR A 30 17.06 10.91 -16.81
CA THR A 30 15.72 10.33 -16.66
C THR A 30 14.77 11.31 -15.95
N PRO A 31 13.52 11.51 -16.44
CA PRO A 31 12.56 12.41 -15.83
C PRO A 31 12.33 12.06 -14.37
N ALA A 32 12.35 13.08 -13.50
CA ALA A 32 12.32 12.89 -12.05
C ALA A 32 11.10 12.09 -11.57
N PHE A 33 9.92 12.33 -12.14
CA PHE A 33 8.69 11.65 -11.76
C PHE A 33 8.73 10.15 -12.11
N ALA A 34 9.24 9.80 -13.30
CA ALA A 34 9.38 8.41 -13.74
C ALA A 34 10.44 7.69 -12.89
N LEU A 35 11.60 8.33 -12.70
CA LEU A 35 12.70 7.81 -11.88
C LEU A 35 12.26 7.47 -10.45
N LEU A 36 11.60 8.42 -9.78
CA LEU A 36 11.14 8.23 -8.40
C LEU A 36 10.04 7.16 -8.32
N SER A 37 9.14 7.12 -9.31
CA SER A 37 8.05 6.14 -9.37
C SER A 37 8.57 4.73 -9.57
N GLU A 38 9.47 4.50 -10.54
CA GLU A 38 10.14 3.21 -10.76
C GLU A 38 10.90 2.72 -9.52
N ALA A 39 11.47 3.64 -8.73
CA ALA A 39 12.14 3.31 -7.48
C ALA A 39 11.19 3.04 -6.29
N GLY A 40 9.86 3.18 -6.48
CA GLY A 40 8.89 3.09 -5.38
C GLY A 40 8.97 4.24 -4.38
N MET A 41 9.56 5.38 -4.77
CA MET A 41 9.84 6.51 -3.90
C MET A 41 8.88 7.68 -4.21
N PRO A 42 8.14 8.21 -3.23
CA PRO A 42 7.36 9.43 -3.43
C PRO A 42 8.28 10.67 -3.38
N ALA A 43 7.91 11.72 -4.13
CA ALA A 43 8.55 13.03 -4.04
C ALA A 43 8.46 13.63 -2.63
N ALA A 44 9.40 14.51 -2.28
CA ALA A 44 9.48 15.17 -0.98
C ALA A 44 8.22 15.97 -0.65
N CYS A 45 7.58 16.59 -1.64
CA CYS A 45 6.31 17.30 -1.45
C CYS A 45 5.17 16.37 -0.99
N THR A 46 5.08 15.16 -1.53
CA THR A 46 4.12 14.12 -1.11
C THR A 46 4.38 13.73 0.35
N ARG A 47 5.64 13.47 0.71
CA ARG A 47 6.03 13.14 2.10
C ARG A 47 5.73 14.28 3.07
N ARG A 48 5.93 15.54 2.67
CA ARG A 48 5.66 16.71 3.52
C ARG A 48 4.19 16.75 3.97
N SER A 49 3.25 16.52 3.06
CA SER A 49 1.82 16.51 3.37
C SER A 49 1.48 15.46 4.43
N VAL A 50 2.02 14.24 4.28
CA VAL A 50 1.81 13.14 5.22
C VAL A 50 2.38 13.47 6.60
N VAL A 51 3.62 13.97 6.66
CA VAL A 51 4.26 14.33 7.94
C VAL A 51 3.53 15.49 8.63
N ALA A 52 3.05 16.47 7.88
CA ALA A 52 2.28 17.58 8.42
C ALA A 52 0.92 17.10 8.99
N ALA A 53 0.19 16.28 8.25
CA ALA A 53 -1.07 15.68 8.71
C ALA A 53 -0.86 14.77 9.93
N ARG A 54 0.22 13.97 9.94
CA ARG A 54 0.59 13.13 11.08
C ARG A 54 0.85 13.95 12.33
N LEU A 55 1.63 15.03 12.21
CA LEU A 55 1.95 15.90 13.34
C LEU A 55 0.70 16.60 13.88
N LEU A 56 -0.20 17.02 12.97
CA LEU A 56 -1.49 17.58 13.36
C LEU A 56 -2.40 16.58 14.05
N GLY A 57 -2.60 15.39 13.46
CA GLY A 57 -3.41 14.35 14.09
C GLY A 57 -2.86 13.90 15.44
N LEU A 58 -1.52 13.85 15.57
CA LEU A 58 -0.86 13.59 16.84
C LEU A 58 -1.12 14.68 17.88
N ALA A 59 -1.01 15.95 17.50
CA ALA A 59 -1.24 17.04 18.43
C ALA A 59 -2.72 17.14 18.85
N MET A 60 -3.64 16.91 17.91
CA MET A 60 -5.08 16.91 18.18
C MET A 60 -5.54 15.72 19.04
N SER A 61 -4.78 14.62 19.08
CA SER A 61 -5.11 13.47 19.94
C SER A 61 -4.64 13.60 21.39
N LEU A 62 -3.89 14.64 21.73
CA LEU A 62 -3.45 14.88 23.11
C LEU A 62 -4.61 15.39 23.99
N PRO A 63 -4.51 15.25 25.33
CA PRO A 63 -5.53 15.76 26.25
C PRO A 63 -5.76 17.28 26.11
N GLU A 64 -6.94 17.74 26.51
CA GLU A 64 -7.22 19.17 26.63
C GLU A 64 -6.26 19.83 27.63
N GLY A 65 -5.79 21.03 27.30
CA GLY A 65 -4.78 21.75 28.08
C GLY A 65 -3.33 21.38 27.74
N ASP A 66 -3.07 20.35 26.93
CA ASP A 66 -1.72 20.06 26.45
C ASP A 66 -1.20 21.22 25.56
N PRO A 67 0.01 21.76 25.81
CA PRO A 67 0.54 22.89 25.05
C PRO A 67 0.64 22.63 23.54
N LEU A 68 0.93 21.40 23.12
CA LEU A 68 1.02 21.03 21.72
C LEU A 68 -0.37 20.95 21.06
N ARG A 69 -1.40 20.49 21.79
CA ARG A 69 -2.79 20.54 21.32
C ARG A 69 -3.27 21.97 21.19
N ALA A 70 -3.06 22.81 22.20
CA ALA A 70 -3.40 24.24 22.15
C ALA A 70 -2.70 24.94 20.97
N LEU A 71 -1.43 24.61 20.73
CA LEU A 71 -0.70 25.11 19.57
C LEU A 71 -1.33 24.64 18.25
N ALA A 72 -1.71 23.38 18.15
CA ALA A 72 -2.34 22.82 16.96
C ALA A 72 -3.69 23.48 16.65
N GLU A 73 -4.52 23.69 17.69
CA GLU A 73 -5.84 24.32 17.61
C GLU A 73 -5.75 25.80 17.23
N SER A 74 -4.73 26.51 17.70
CA SER A 74 -4.56 27.93 17.40
C SER A 74 -4.34 28.25 15.92
N THR A 75 -4.88 29.39 15.48
CA THR A 75 -4.81 29.95 14.12
C THR A 75 -4.20 31.35 14.13
N PRO A 76 -2.94 31.51 14.57
CA PRO A 76 -2.31 32.83 14.67
C PRO A 76 -2.16 33.49 13.29
N PRO A 77 -2.23 34.83 13.21
CA PRO A 77 -2.06 35.54 11.95
C PRO A 77 -0.67 35.29 11.36
N ARG A 78 -0.62 35.07 10.05
CA ARG A 78 0.65 34.84 9.35
C ARG A 78 1.36 36.17 9.13
N ARG A 79 2.60 36.29 9.62
CA ARG A 79 3.45 37.47 9.35
C ARG A 79 3.80 37.61 7.87
N LEU A 80 4.03 36.48 7.18
CA LEU A 80 4.35 36.43 5.75
C LEU A 80 3.42 35.42 5.05
N LYS A 81 2.88 35.78 3.88
CA LYS A 81 2.03 34.88 3.08
C LYS A 81 2.74 33.58 2.66
N THR A 82 4.05 33.64 2.48
CA THR A 82 4.90 32.52 2.01
C THR A 82 5.28 31.55 3.11
N THR A 83 5.12 31.91 4.39
CA THR A 83 5.42 31.04 5.52
C THR A 83 4.19 30.21 5.86
N THR A 84 4.18 28.95 5.46
CA THR A 84 3.11 28.00 5.84
C THR A 84 3.65 27.05 6.90
N GLY A 85 3.05 27.08 8.10
CA GLY A 85 3.44 26.19 9.18
C GLY A 85 2.95 24.75 8.96
N TRP A 86 3.44 23.82 9.78
CA TRP A 86 3.00 22.42 9.72
C TRP A 86 1.49 22.27 10.01
N ARG A 87 0.92 23.16 10.83
CA ARG A 87 -0.52 23.18 11.17
C ARG A 87 -1.37 23.44 9.94
N ASP A 88 -1.08 24.53 9.23
CA ASP A 88 -1.75 24.91 7.99
C ASP A 88 -1.64 23.80 6.95
N ARG A 89 -0.44 23.26 6.75
CA ARG A 89 -0.21 22.14 5.82
C ARG A 89 -0.96 20.86 6.22
N GLY A 90 -1.04 20.58 7.52
CA GLY A 90 -1.80 19.46 8.05
C GLY A 90 -3.29 19.64 7.80
N ARG A 91 -3.84 20.83 8.07
CA ARG A 91 -5.25 21.17 7.84
C ARG A 91 -5.60 21.11 6.35
N GLU A 92 -4.77 21.69 5.49
CA GLU A 92 -4.90 21.59 4.02
C GLU A 92 -4.92 20.12 3.56
N ALA A 93 -4.05 19.28 4.12
CA ALA A 93 -3.98 17.86 3.78
C ALA A 93 -5.20 17.07 4.26
N LEU A 94 -5.66 17.33 5.48
CA LEU A 94 -6.85 16.69 6.04
C LEU A 94 -8.13 17.12 5.31
N ALA A 95 -8.25 18.39 4.94
CA ALA A 95 -9.40 18.92 4.21
C ALA A 95 -9.59 18.24 2.83
N ARG A 96 -8.52 17.76 2.18
CA ARG A 96 -8.62 17.03 0.91
C ARG A 96 -9.15 15.60 1.07
N VAL A 97 -8.92 14.98 2.22
CA VAL A 97 -9.33 13.58 2.46
C VAL A 97 -10.68 13.47 3.17
N CYS A 98 -11.12 14.54 3.85
CA CYS A 98 -12.36 14.55 4.61
C CYS A 98 -13.46 15.22 3.80
N ARG A 99 -14.39 14.41 3.25
CA ARG A 99 -15.53 14.91 2.49
C ARG A 99 -16.66 15.29 3.45
N GLY A 100 -17.33 16.42 3.23
CA GLY A 100 -18.55 16.79 3.95
C GLY A 100 -18.45 17.92 4.98
N GLY A 101 -17.28 18.55 5.15
CA GLY A 101 -17.14 19.80 5.92
C GLY A 101 -17.35 19.70 7.44
N ALA A 102 -17.75 18.53 7.96
CA ALA A 102 -17.88 18.29 9.38
C ALA A 102 -16.52 18.40 10.09
N PRO A 103 -16.49 18.92 11.34
CA PRO A 103 -15.27 18.95 12.14
C PRO A 103 -14.68 17.55 12.32
N LEU A 104 -13.37 17.42 12.21
CA LEU A 104 -12.70 16.14 12.42
C LEU A 104 -12.53 15.87 13.90
N THR A 105 -13.06 14.75 14.35
CA THR A 105 -12.81 14.20 15.67
C THR A 105 -11.60 13.27 15.58
N PHE A 106 -10.59 13.53 16.41
CA PHE A 106 -9.38 12.70 16.49
C PHE A 106 -9.51 11.74 17.65
N GLU A 107 -9.12 10.49 17.43
CA GLU A 107 -9.06 9.50 18.49
C GLU A 107 -8.08 9.96 19.57
N ALA A 108 -8.54 10.03 20.82
CA ALA A 108 -7.71 10.42 21.95
C ALA A 108 -6.54 9.44 22.09
N ARG A 109 -5.35 9.98 22.35
CA ARG A 109 -4.17 9.16 22.58
C ARG A 109 -4.29 8.48 23.94
N LEU A 110 -3.95 7.19 23.98
CA LEU A 110 -3.82 6.48 25.25
C LEU A 110 -2.69 7.12 26.07
N ALA A 111 -3.05 7.83 27.15
CA ALA A 111 -2.10 8.59 27.97
C ALA A 111 -1.24 7.69 28.87
N THR A 112 -1.81 6.60 29.35
CA THR A 112 -1.16 5.56 30.16
C THR A 112 -1.48 4.21 29.56
N ALA A 113 -0.46 3.50 29.11
CA ALA A 113 -0.61 2.08 28.87
C ALA A 113 -0.84 1.35 30.20
N GLY A 114 -1.54 0.22 30.16
CA GLY A 114 -1.59 -0.67 31.32
C GLY A 114 -0.18 -1.01 31.81
N PRO A 115 0.02 -1.27 33.11
CA PRO A 115 1.35 -1.56 33.63
C PRO A 115 1.99 -2.75 32.88
N PRO A 116 3.28 -2.69 32.53
CA PRO A 116 3.93 -3.69 31.67
C PRO A 116 3.98 -5.10 32.26
N TRP A 117 3.79 -5.24 33.56
CA TRP A 117 3.70 -6.52 34.26
C TRP A 117 2.29 -7.11 34.31
N ARG A 118 1.27 -6.41 33.80
CA ARG A 118 -0.10 -6.92 33.72
C ARG A 118 -0.26 -7.68 32.42
N ASP A 119 -0.14 -9.00 32.53
CA ASP A 119 -0.47 -9.93 31.45
C ASP A 119 -1.96 -10.29 31.49
N VAL A 120 -2.48 -10.74 30.36
CA VAL A 120 -3.82 -11.32 30.24
C VAL A 120 -3.63 -12.79 29.88
N PRO A 121 -3.50 -13.68 30.88
CA PRO A 121 -3.27 -15.08 30.63
C PRO A 121 -4.45 -15.70 29.88
N GLY A 122 -4.17 -16.72 29.05
CA GLY A 122 -5.21 -17.44 28.31
C GLY A 122 -5.51 -16.89 26.92
N VAL A 123 -4.86 -15.80 26.47
CA VAL A 123 -4.92 -15.34 25.08
C VAL A 123 -3.70 -15.82 24.29
N THR A 124 -3.93 -16.56 23.20
CA THR A 124 -2.89 -17.01 22.27
C THR A 124 -3.11 -16.37 20.90
N ILE A 125 -2.09 -15.73 20.32
CA ILE A 125 -2.17 -15.09 18.99
C ILE A 125 -1.21 -15.80 18.03
N VAL A 126 -1.78 -16.45 17.01
CA VAL A 126 -1.05 -17.26 16.02
C VAL A 126 -1.13 -16.56 14.66
N LEU A 127 0.03 -16.18 14.11
CA LEU A 127 0.12 -15.54 12.78
C LEU A 127 0.43 -16.52 11.65
N GLU A 128 0.63 -17.80 11.97
CA GLU A 128 1.13 -18.80 11.04
C GLU A 128 0.08 -19.85 10.72
N VAL A 129 0.04 -20.23 9.44
CA VAL A 129 -0.77 -21.33 8.89
C VAL A 129 0.13 -22.37 8.19
N GLY A 130 1.45 -22.14 8.19
CA GLY A 130 2.44 -22.94 7.47
C GLY A 130 2.79 -22.38 6.08
N PRO A 131 3.74 -23.02 5.37
CA PRO A 131 4.30 -22.52 4.11
C PRO A 131 3.26 -22.41 2.99
N GLY A 132 2.23 -23.24 2.98
CA GLY A 132 1.13 -23.20 2.00
C GLY A 132 0.23 -21.96 2.14
N GLY A 133 0.24 -21.28 3.28
CA GLY A 133 -0.54 -20.07 3.52
C GLY A 133 0.05 -18.79 2.94
N ARG A 134 1.24 -18.85 2.31
CA ARG A 134 1.90 -17.65 1.76
C ARG A 134 1.13 -17.06 0.58
N ARG A 135 1.18 -15.74 0.42
CA ARG A 135 0.41 -14.99 -0.59
C ARG A 135 0.73 -15.37 -2.04
N ASP A 136 1.94 -15.85 -2.31
CA ASP A 136 2.41 -16.30 -3.62
C ASP A 136 1.93 -17.72 -3.99
N CYS A 137 1.39 -18.48 -3.02
CA CYS A 137 0.78 -19.78 -3.28
C CYS A 137 -0.58 -19.65 -3.98
N HIS A 138 -0.96 -20.70 -4.72
CA HIS A 138 -2.27 -20.81 -5.36
C HIS A 138 -3.39 -20.70 -4.31
N PRO A 139 -4.55 -20.08 -4.60
CA PRO A 139 -5.67 -19.98 -3.66
C PRO A 139 -6.06 -21.32 -3.01
N ASP A 140 -6.12 -22.41 -3.78
CA ASP A 140 -6.46 -23.74 -3.26
C ASP A 140 -5.43 -24.25 -2.24
N THR A 141 -4.13 -24.06 -2.52
CA THR A 141 -3.07 -24.41 -1.57
C THR A 141 -3.14 -23.59 -0.28
N ARG A 142 -3.49 -22.31 -0.38
CA ARG A 142 -3.71 -21.44 0.79
C ARG A 142 -4.90 -21.92 1.61
N ARG A 143 -5.97 -22.32 0.93
CA ARG A 143 -7.18 -22.87 1.55
C ARG A 143 -6.90 -24.18 2.29
N GLU A 144 -6.26 -25.15 1.62
CA GLU A 144 -5.91 -26.45 2.22
C GLU A 144 -5.03 -26.29 3.46
N ALA A 145 -4.04 -25.40 3.39
CA ALA A 145 -3.18 -25.11 4.54
C ALA A 145 -3.98 -24.52 5.71
N ALA A 146 -4.92 -23.61 5.43
CA ALA A 146 -5.79 -23.02 6.43
C ALA A 146 -6.75 -24.04 7.05
N GLU A 147 -7.43 -24.85 6.23
CA GLU A 147 -8.33 -25.90 6.71
C GLU A 147 -7.59 -26.92 7.59
N SER A 148 -6.38 -27.32 7.19
CA SER A 148 -5.51 -28.19 7.99
C SER A 148 -5.17 -27.55 9.35
N ARG A 149 -4.76 -26.28 9.36
CA ARG A 149 -4.46 -25.55 10.61
C ARG A 149 -5.68 -25.43 11.53
N LEU A 150 -6.86 -25.15 10.95
CA LEU A 150 -8.11 -24.99 11.71
C LEU A 150 -8.57 -26.33 12.30
N ALA A 151 -8.31 -27.46 11.62
CA ALA A 151 -8.63 -28.79 12.13
C ALA A 151 -7.81 -29.21 13.36
N GLU A 152 -6.66 -28.57 13.61
CA GLU A 152 -5.86 -28.78 14.82
C GLU A 152 -6.40 -28.00 16.04
N LEU A 153 -7.30 -27.05 15.83
CA LEU A 153 -7.91 -26.27 16.91
C LEU A 153 -9.11 -27.03 17.51
N PRO A 154 -9.52 -26.73 18.76
CA PRO A 154 -10.64 -27.41 19.40
C PRO A 154 -11.93 -27.31 18.56
N ALA A 155 -12.50 -28.46 18.20
CA ALA A 155 -13.73 -28.52 17.41
C ALA A 155 -14.92 -27.96 18.21
N GLU A 156 -15.04 -28.35 19.48
CA GLU A 156 -16.00 -27.80 20.43
C GLU A 156 -15.47 -26.48 20.99
N ALA A 157 -15.80 -25.39 20.28
CA ALA A 157 -15.40 -24.04 20.63
C ALA A 157 -16.48 -23.04 20.18
N THR A 158 -16.44 -21.84 20.74
CA THR A 158 -17.10 -20.70 20.09
C THR A 158 -16.19 -20.16 19.00
N TRP A 159 -16.64 -20.17 17.75
CA TRP A 159 -15.87 -19.70 16.60
C TRP A 159 -16.31 -18.29 16.20
N ILE A 160 -15.37 -17.35 16.15
CA ILE A 160 -15.57 -16.01 15.61
C ILE A 160 -14.81 -15.91 14.30
N TRP A 161 -15.48 -15.48 13.23
CA TRP A 161 -14.86 -15.08 11.97
C TRP A 161 -15.06 -13.59 11.80
N SER A 162 -14.00 -12.80 11.64
CA SER A 162 -14.10 -11.35 11.52
C SER A 162 -13.28 -10.80 10.35
N ASP A 163 -13.83 -9.80 9.67
CA ASP A 163 -13.17 -9.06 8.61
C ASP A 163 -13.53 -7.56 8.65
N GLY A 164 -12.69 -6.72 8.03
CA GLY A 164 -12.91 -5.29 7.90
C GLY A 164 -12.69 -4.75 6.49
N SER A 165 -13.71 -4.06 5.98
CA SER A 165 -13.72 -3.43 4.67
C SER A 165 -13.48 -1.92 4.78
N ALA A 166 -12.82 -1.36 3.77
CA ALA A 166 -12.72 0.07 3.58
C ALA A 166 -12.69 0.39 2.08
N ALA A 167 -13.67 1.15 1.61
CA ALA A 167 -13.75 1.65 0.25
C ALA A 167 -12.49 2.48 -0.09
N ASP A 168 -11.92 2.27 -1.28
CA ASP A 168 -10.63 2.84 -1.69
C ASP A 168 -9.48 2.65 -0.67
N GLY A 169 -9.63 1.69 0.25
CA GLY A 169 -8.69 1.34 1.32
C GLY A 169 -8.64 2.30 2.52
N VAL A 170 -9.45 3.37 2.54
CA VAL A 170 -9.48 4.41 3.60
C VAL A 170 -10.84 5.08 3.84
N LEU A 171 -11.87 4.80 3.04
CA LEU A 171 -13.18 5.46 3.14
C LEU A 171 -14.25 4.45 3.60
N ASN A 172 -15.28 4.94 4.28
CA ASN A 172 -16.47 4.18 4.70
C ASN A 172 -16.12 2.80 5.25
N GLY A 173 -15.49 2.78 6.43
CA GLY A 173 -15.09 1.52 7.04
C GLY A 173 -16.29 0.70 7.48
N GLY A 174 -16.27 -0.60 7.25
CA GLY A 174 -17.26 -1.55 7.75
C GLY A 174 -16.57 -2.74 8.38
N GLY A 175 -16.96 -3.10 9.60
CA GLY A 175 -16.55 -4.33 10.26
C GLY A 175 -17.67 -5.36 10.21
N GLY A 176 -17.32 -6.61 9.93
CA GLY A 176 -18.25 -7.73 9.88
C GLY A 176 -17.73 -8.92 10.65
N ALA A 177 -18.60 -9.62 11.38
CA ALA A 177 -18.21 -10.86 12.03
C ALA A 177 -19.35 -11.89 12.11
N THR A 178 -19.00 -13.17 12.11
CA THR A 178 -19.90 -14.29 12.39
C THR A 178 -19.43 -15.00 13.64
N ILE A 179 -20.33 -15.21 14.61
CA ILE A 179 -20.07 -15.95 15.84
C ILE A 179 -20.89 -17.24 15.78
N ILE A 180 -20.22 -18.38 15.91
CA ILE A 180 -20.81 -19.71 15.86
C ILE A 180 -20.59 -20.34 17.23
N SER A 181 -21.69 -20.57 17.95
CA SER A 181 -21.67 -21.18 19.28
C SER A 181 -21.53 -22.71 19.18
N PRO A 182 -21.07 -23.39 20.24
CA PRO A 182 -20.91 -24.85 20.25
C PRO A 182 -22.21 -25.63 19.93
N ASN A 183 -23.37 -25.06 20.27
CA ASN A 183 -24.68 -25.62 19.97
C ASN A 183 -25.14 -25.39 18.51
N GLY A 184 -24.32 -24.74 17.68
CA GLY A 184 -24.62 -24.41 16.29
C GLY A 184 -25.30 -23.06 16.07
N ASP A 185 -25.59 -22.29 17.12
CA ASP A 185 -26.22 -20.97 16.97
C ASP A 185 -25.28 -19.98 16.29
N ILE A 186 -25.80 -19.28 15.29
CA ILE A 186 -25.04 -18.31 14.50
C ILE A 186 -25.55 -16.90 14.81
N ARG A 187 -24.63 -15.99 15.16
CA ARG A 187 -24.86 -14.55 15.23
C ARG A 187 -24.01 -13.81 14.23
N GLU A 188 -24.57 -12.79 13.60
CA GLU A 188 -23.86 -11.95 12.64
C GLU A 188 -23.81 -10.50 13.14
N VAL A 189 -22.61 -9.93 13.13
CA VAL A 189 -22.32 -8.58 13.59
C VAL A 189 -21.94 -7.71 12.39
N ARG A 190 -22.49 -6.49 12.36
CA ARG A 190 -22.18 -5.44 11.38
C ARG A 190 -21.94 -4.14 12.13
N VAL A 191 -20.81 -3.49 11.89
CA VAL A 191 -20.44 -2.25 12.58
C VAL A 191 -19.86 -1.24 11.61
N ALA A 192 -20.38 -0.01 11.61
CA ALA A 192 -19.76 1.10 10.89
C ALA A 192 -18.46 1.51 11.59
N ALA A 193 -17.37 1.63 10.85
CA ALA A 193 -16.04 1.97 11.38
C ALA A 193 -15.60 3.41 11.02
N GLY A 194 -16.52 4.21 10.47
CA GLY A 194 -16.35 5.64 10.21
C GLY A 194 -16.02 5.98 8.77
N ALA A 195 -16.36 7.22 8.37
CA ALA A 195 -16.23 7.67 6.99
C ALA A 195 -14.77 7.72 6.50
N LEU A 196 -13.82 7.95 7.42
CA LEU A 196 -12.39 7.83 7.17
C LEU A 196 -11.83 6.73 8.07
N CYS A 197 -11.58 5.56 7.49
CA CYS A 197 -11.17 4.36 8.21
C CYS A 197 -10.27 3.49 7.32
N SER A 198 -9.07 3.15 7.80
CA SER A 198 -8.21 2.17 7.11
C SER A 198 -8.74 0.75 7.29
N SER A 199 -8.51 -0.14 6.32
CA SER A 199 -8.93 -1.56 6.41
C SER A 199 -8.53 -2.20 7.75
N THR A 200 -7.26 -2.07 8.18
CA THR A 200 -6.80 -2.60 9.48
C THR A 200 -7.54 -2.03 10.69
N ARG A 201 -8.04 -0.78 10.63
CA ARG A 201 -8.88 -0.23 11.69
C ARG A 201 -10.28 -0.83 11.64
N ALA A 202 -10.87 -0.99 10.45
CA ALA A 202 -12.17 -1.64 10.28
C ALA A 202 -12.17 -3.09 10.83
N GLU A 203 -11.05 -3.79 10.66
CA GLU A 203 -10.81 -5.15 11.19
C GLU A 203 -10.82 -5.18 12.72
N LEU A 204 -10.16 -4.20 13.35
CA LEU A 204 -10.19 -4.05 14.81
C LEU A 204 -11.60 -3.66 15.31
N PHE A 205 -12.37 -2.90 14.54
CA PHE A 205 -13.78 -2.62 14.85
C PHE A 205 -14.63 -3.90 14.79
N ALA A 206 -14.45 -4.73 13.76
CA ALA A 206 -15.13 -6.01 13.62
C ALA A 206 -14.84 -6.93 14.81
N LEU A 207 -13.56 -7.06 15.15
CA LEU A 207 -13.13 -7.86 16.30
C LEU A 207 -13.71 -7.33 17.61
N ARG A 208 -13.61 -6.03 17.88
CA ARG A 208 -14.18 -5.43 19.10
C ARG A 208 -15.68 -5.73 19.21
N ALA A 209 -16.43 -5.48 18.13
CA ALA A 209 -17.87 -5.69 18.11
C ALA A 209 -18.25 -7.17 18.28
N ALA A 210 -17.47 -8.10 17.70
CA ALA A 210 -17.68 -9.53 17.89
C ALA A 210 -17.45 -9.99 19.34
N LEU A 211 -16.40 -9.46 20.00
CA LEU A 211 -16.12 -9.77 21.40
C LEU A 211 -17.16 -9.15 22.34
N GLU A 212 -17.64 -7.94 22.05
CA GLU A 212 -18.75 -7.30 22.76
C GLU A 212 -20.03 -8.12 22.64
N GLU A 213 -20.39 -8.53 21.42
CA GLU A 213 -21.56 -9.38 21.19
C GLU A 213 -21.43 -10.70 21.94
N LEU A 214 -20.27 -11.37 21.89
CA LEU A 214 -20.04 -12.63 22.60
C LEU A 214 -20.19 -12.48 24.12
N LEU A 215 -19.67 -11.42 24.73
CA LEU A 215 -19.81 -11.18 26.18
C LEU A 215 -21.27 -10.90 26.59
N ASN A 216 -22.09 -10.40 25.67
CA ASN A 216 -23.52 -10.12 25.91
C ASN A 216 -24.43 -11.30 25.58
N MET A 217 -23.91 -12.45 25.15
CA MET A 217 -24.71 -13.64 24.86
C MET A 217 -25.14 -14.33 26.16
N ASP A 218 -26.46 -14.41 26.37
CA ASP A 218 -27.04 -15.23 27.41
C ASP A 218 -26.76 -16.73 27.19
N GLY A 219 -26.49 -17.46 28.26
CA GLY A 219 -26.29 -18.92 28.20
C GLY A 219 -25.01 -19.37 27.50
N ARG A 220 -24.06 -18.45 27.28
CA ARG A 220 -22.73 -18.77 26.74
C ARG A 220 -22.03 -19.83 27.60
N ASP A 221 -21.53 -20.87 26.96
CA ASP A 221 -20.68 -21.87 27.60
C ASP A 221 -19.26 -21.31 27.79
N THR A 222 -18.93 -20.93 29.02
CA THR A 222 -17.60 -20.41 29.39
C THR A 222 -16.58 -21.51 29.65
N SER A 223 -16.98 -22.79 29.65
CA SER A 223 -16.07 -23.92 29.84
C SER A 223 -15.30 -24.29 28.56
N LEU A 224 -15.87 -23.95 27.40
CA LEU A 224 -15.28 -24.21 26.09
C LEU A 224 -14.41 -23.03 25.61
N PRO A 225 -13.34 -23.28 24.83
CA PRO A 225 -12.49 -22.20 24.33
C PRO A 225 -13.20 -21.32 23.29
N THR A 226 -12.67 -20.13 23.07
CA THR A 226 -13.06 -19.25 21.95
C THR A 226 -11.94 -19.23 20.91
N VAL A 227 -12.30 -19.43 19.64
CA VAL A 227 -11.37 -19.32 18.50
C VAL A 227 -11.79 -18.15 17.64
N VAL A 228 -10.88 -17.21 17.38
CA VAL A 228 -11.09 -16.04 16.54
C VAL A 228 -10.25 -16.17 15.28
N CYS A 229 -10.89 -16.17 14.12
CA CYS A 229 -10.27 -16.20 12.81
C CYS A 229 -10.40 -14.84 12.11
N THR A 230 -9.27 -14.30 11.65
CA THR A 230 -9.21 -13.07 10.86
C THR A 230 -8.09 -13.16 9.84
N ASP A 231 -8.29 -12.60 8.66
CA ASP A 231 -7.23 -12.51 7.66
C ASP A 231 -6.30 -11.29 7.82
N SER A 232 -6.56 -10.47 8.84
CA SER A 232 -5.81 -9.27 9.16
C SER A 232 -4.54 -9.54 9.97
N MET A 233 -3.48 -9.98 9.28
CA MET A 233 -2.16 -10.16 9.90
C MET A 233 -1.68 -8.87 10.60
N ALA A 234 -2.02 -7.69 10.04
CA ALA A 234 -1.66 -6.41 10.64
C ALA A 234 -2.38 -6.13 11.96
N ALA A 235 -3.66 -6.50 12.10
CA ALA A 235 -4.41 -6.32 13.34
C ALA A 235 -3.89 -7.26 14.43
N LEU A 236 -3.65 -8.53 14.09
CA LEU A 236 -3.09 -9.51 15.02
C LEU A 236 -1.66 -9.15 15.45
N ALA A 237 -0.81 -8.70 14.52
CA ALA A 237 0.55 -8.27 14.86
C ALA A 237 0.56 -7.05 15.80
N LEU A 238 -0.41 -6.14 15.67
CA LEU A 238 -0.60 -5.01 16.58
C LEU A 238 -0.97 -5.52 17.99
N LEU A 239 -1.94 -6.43 18.08
CA LEU A 239 -2.40 -6.98 19.37
C LEU A 239 -1.35 -7.86 20.05
N ARG A 240 -0.53 -8.60 19.28
CA ARG A 240 0.52 -9.50 19.77
C ARG A 240 1.59 -8.82 20.64
N SER A 241 1.70 -7.49 20.58
CA SER A 241 2.55 -6.72 21.49
C SER A 241 2.08 -6.74 22.95
N GLY A 242 0.88 -7.25 23.22
CA GLY A 242 0.30 -7.40 24.56
C GLY A 242 -0.48 -6.15 25.01
N PRO A 243 -1.28 -6.26 26.07
CA PRO A 243 -2.17 -5.19 26.53
C PRO A 243 -1.42 -3.90 26.93
N ALA A 244 -0.23 -4.02 27.53
CA ALA A 244 0.58 -2.90 27.97
C ALA A 244 1.34 -2.16 26.85
N ALA A 245 1.42 -2.73 25.65
CA ALA A 245 2.09 -2.08 24.51
C ALA A 245 1.12 -1.31 23.60
N GLN A 246 -0.19 -1.37 23.89
CA GLN A 246 -1.21 -0.76 23.06
C GLN A 246 -1.15 0.77 23.09
N ARG A 247 -1.39 1.38 21.93
CA ARG A 247 -1.23 2.83 21.71
C ARG A 247 -2.52 3.51 21.27
N THR A 248 -3.56 2.74 21.01
CA THR A 248 -4.88 3.22 20.57
C THR A 248 -5.95 2.74 21.56
N PRO A 249 -6.96 3.57 21.87
CA PRO A 249 -8.11 3.16 22.67
C PRO A 249 -8.77 1.89 22.13
N LEU A 250 -8.99 1.81 20.81
CA LEU A 250 -9.60 0.62 20.18
C LEU A 250 -8.88 -0.69 20.50
N ALA A 251 -7.54 -0.70 20.46
CA ALA A 251 -6.78 -1.91 20.76
C ALA A 251 -6.73 -2.20 22.27
N ALA A 252 -6.73 -1.17 23.12
CA ALA A 252 -6.86 -1.33 24.56
C ALA A 252 -8.24 -1.90 24.94
N ASP A 253 -9.31 -1.46 24.27
CA ASP A 253 -10.66 -1.98 24.46
C ASP A 253 -10.78 -3.45 24.05
N ILE A 254 -10.17 -3.84 22.93
CA ILE A 254 -10.10 -5.27 22.54
C ILE A 254 -9.41 -6.09 23.65
N TRP A 255 -8.29 -5.61 24.19
CA TRP A 255 -7.62 -6.30 25.30
C TRP A 255 -8.45 -6.33 26.59
N ARG A 256 -9.24 -5.28 26.87
CA ARG A 256 -10.19 -5.27 27.99
C ARG A 256 -11.26 -6.35 27.81
N LEU A 257 -11.80 -6.51 26.60
CA LEU A 257 -12.79 -7.54 26.27
C LEU A 257 -12.19 -8.94 26.33
N LEU A 258 -10.99 -9.13 25.80
CA LEU A 258 -10.24 -10.38 25.91
C LEU A 258 -9.99 -10.75 27.37
N ALA A 259 -9.58 -9.78 28.21
CA ALA A 259 -9.40 -10.00 29.64
C ALA A 259 -10.69 -10.49 30.31
N ALA A 260 -11.82 -9.83 30.04
CA ALA A 260 -13.12 -10.23 30.56
C ALA A 260 -13.53 -11.65 30.12
N LEU A 261 -13.23 -12.04 28.87
CA LEU A 261 -13.48 -13.40 28.38
C LEU A 261 -12.61 -14.42 29.13
N THR A 262 -11.36 -14.08 29.44
CA THR A 262 -10.41 -14.98 30.12
C THR A 262 -10.50 -15.01 31.65
N GLU A 263 -11.27 -14.10 32.28
CA GLU A 263 -11.38 -14.02 33.75
C GLU A 263 -11.81 -15.33 34.41
N GLY A 264 -12.65 -16.13 33.73
CA GLY A 264 -13.09 -17.46 34.15
C GLY A 264 -12.16 -18.62 33.77
N GLY A 265 -10.95 -18.34 33.29
CA GLY A 265 -10.00 -19.35 32.80
C GLY A 265 -10.28 -19.85 31.38
N GLN A 266 -11.21 -19.22 30.66
CA GLN A 266 -11.57 -19.60 29.30
C GLN A 266 -10.47 -19.23 28.30
N PRO A 267 -9.86 -20.18 27.58
CA PRO A 267 -8.83 -19.87 26.60
C PRO A 267 -9.40 -19.18 25.36
N VAL A 268 -8.67 -18.18 24.85
CA VAL A 268 -8.97 -17.50 23.59
C VAL A 268 -7.78 -17.69 22.64
N THR A 269 -8.03 -18.29 21.46
CA THR A 269 -7.03 -18.41 20.39
C THR A 269 -7.41 -17.51 19.24
N MET A 270 -6.54 -16.57 18.87
CA MET A 270 -6.67 -15.76 17.66
C MET A 270 -5.77 -16.32 16.56
N GLN A 271 -6.36 -16.88 15.52
CA GLN A 271 -5.69 -17.53 14.41
C GLN A 271 -5.80 -16.66 13.15
N TRP A 272 -4.65 -16.27 12.60
CA TRP A 272 -4.60 -15.70 11.26
C TRP A 272 -5.03 -16.73 10.21
N VAL A 273 -5.80 -16.31 9.21
CA VAL A 273 -6.16 -17.12 8.04
C VAL A 273 -5.85 -16.38 6.74
N PRO A 274 -5.54 -17.06 5.61
CA PRO A 274 -5.32 -16.38 4.34
C PRO A 274 -6.63 -15.80 3.78
N ALA A 275 -6.54 -14.55 3.31
CA ALA A 275 -7.65 -13.86 2.63
C ALA A 275 -7.91 -14.44 1.22
N HIS A 276 -9.17 -14.35 0.77
CA HIS A 276 -9.60 -14.63 -0.60
C HIS A 276 -9.12 -15.99 -1.14
N CYS A 277 -9.33 -17.04 -0.35
CA CYS A 277 -9.08 -18.42 -0.74
C CYS A 277 -10.33 -19.30 -0.59
N GLY A 278 -11.51 -18.72 -0.38
CA GLY A 278 -12.77 -19.48 -0.33
C GLY A 278 -13.04 -20.19 0.99
N LEU A 279 -12.47 -19.71 2.11
CA LEU A 279 -12.82 -20.17 3.46
C LEU A 279 -14.22 -19.66 3.83
N PRO A 280 -15.24 -20.52 3.99
CA PRO A 280 -16.63 -20.07 4.11
C PRO A 280 -16.88 -19.03 5.22
N GLY A 281 -16.27 -19.21 6.40
CA GLY A 281 -16.42 -18.27 7.51
C GLY A 281 -15.79 -16.91 7.24
N ASN A 282 -14.61 -16.87 6.60
CA ASN A 282 -13.94 -15.63 6.23
C ASN A 282 -14.68 -14.89 5.12
N GLU A 283 -15.13 -15.61 4.07
CA GLU A 283 -15.92 -15.03 2.98
C GLU A 283 -17.26 -14.46 3.50
N ARG A 284 -17.88 -15.10 4.50
CA ARG A 284 -19.07 -14.54 5.15
C ARG A 284 -18.76 -13.27 5.94
N ALA A 285 -17.69 -13.27 6.75
CA ALA A 285 -17.27 -12.07 7.48
C ALA A 285 -16.96 -10.89 6.55
N ASP A 286 -16.30 -11.15 5.42
CA ASP A 286 -16.00 -10.15 4.38
C ASP A 286 -17.26 -9.61 3.68
N ALA A 287 -18.26 -10.47 3.43
CA ALA A 287 -19.57 -10.00 2.97
C ALA A 287 -20.24 -9.07 4.00
N LEU A 288 -20.23 -9.45 5.29
CA LEU A 288 -20.77 -8.63 6.38
C LEU A 288 -20.06 -7.29 6.52
N ALA A 289 -18.73 -7.28 6.37
CA ALA A 289 -17.92 -6.07 6.43
C ALA A 289 -18.26 -5.11 5.28
N ARG A 290 -18.51 -5.64 4.07
CA ARG A 290 -19.00 -4.84 2.93
C ARG A 290 -20.40 -4.31 3.16
N GLU A 291 -21.32 -5.11 3.68
CA GLU A 291 -22.66 -4.65 4.07
C GLU A 291 -22.57 -3.51 5.11
N ALA A 292 -21.70 -3.66 6.11
CA ALA A 292 -21.47 -2.66 7.14
C ALA A 292 -20.87 -1.35 6.61
N SER A 293 -20.09 -1.39 5.52
CA SER A 293 -19.54 -0.18 4.88
C SER A 293 -20.60 0.75 4.28
N ALA A 294 -21.80 0.23 4.02
CA ALA A 294 -22.94 0.98 3.52
C ALA A 294 -23.80 1.59 4.63
N LEU A 295 -23.55 1.25 5.90
CA LEU A 295 -24.24 1.84 7.05
C LEU A 295 -23.86 3.32 7.21
N PRO A 296 -24.68 4.14 7.90
CA PRO A 296 -24.32 5.51 8.25
C PRO A 296 -22.99 5.59 9.00
N GLN A 297 -22.08 6.44 8.51
CA GLN A 297 -20.66 6.46 8.92
C GLN A 297 -20.32 7.60 9.93
N HIS A 298 -21.29 8.07 10.71
CA HIS A 298 -21.16 9.26 11.55
C HIS A 298 -20.39 9.02 12.86
N ASP A 299 -19.75 10.08 13.37
CA ASP A 299 -19.21 10.24 14.73
C ASP A 299 -18.08 9.31 15.22
N THR A 300 -17.42 8.56 14.33
CA THR A 300 -16.24 7.77 14.70
C THR A 300 -14.95 8.61 14.70
N PRO A 301 -14.22 8.72 15.82
CA PRO A 301 -12.94 9.40 15.86
C PRO A 301 -11.88 8.72 14.97
N ILE A 302 -11.08 9.52 14.29
CA ILE A 302 -10.09 9.07 13.32
C ILE A 302 -8.74 8.85 14.02
N ASP A 303 -8.10 7.71 13.78
CA ASP A 303 -6.75 7.44 14.30
C ASP A 303 -5.64 8.02 13.41
N GLY A 304 -4.47 8.21 14.02
CA GLY A 304 -3.29 8.74 13.33
C GLY A 304 -2.81 7.89 12.16
N GLY A 305 -2.97 6.57 12.23
CA GLY A 305 -2.61 5.63 11.15
C GLY A 305 -3.50 5.82 9.92
N THR A 306 -4.82 5.89 10.13
CA THR A 306 -5.78 6.19 9.05
C THR A 306 -5.52 7.55 8.41
N ILE A 307 -5.24 8.60 9.22
CA ILE A 307 -4.85 9.93 8.70
C ILE A 307 -3.64 9.82 7.77
N CYS A 308 -2.58 9.15 8.22
CA CYS A 308 -1.36 9.00 7.43
C CYS A 308 -1.63 8.27 6.12
N LYS A 309 -2.39 7.17 6.17
CA LYS A 309 -2.73 6.35 5.00
C LYS A 309 -3.58 7.14 4.00
N ALA A 310 -4.61 7.84 4.47
CA ALA A 310 -5.49 8.65 3.63
C ALA A 310 -4.74 9.78 2.93
N VAL A 311 -3.97 10.57 3.69
CA VAL A 311 -3.19 11.68 3.13
C VAL A 311 -2.08 11.19 2.21
N ALA A 312 -1.45 10.05 2.50
CA ALA A 312 -0.46 9.46 1.61
C ALA A 312 -1.08 9.05 0.27
N ARG A 313 -2.27 8.45 0.28
CA ARG A 313 -3.00 8.06 -0.94
C ARG A 313 -3.46 9.28 -1.75
N ASP A 314 -4.00 10.30 -1.09
CA ASP A 314 -4.38 11.56 -1.73
C ASP A 314 -3.17 12.25 -2.39
N ALA A 315 -2.10 12.46 -1.62
CA ALA A 315 -0.90 13.12 -2.13
C ALA A 315 -0.21 12.29 -3.23
N ALA A 316 -0.29 10.96 -3.15
CA ALA A 316 0.17 10.06 -4.18
C ALA A 316 -0.64 10.22 -5.48
N ARG A 317 -1.97 10.22 -5.38
CA ARG A 317 -2.86 10.40 -6.53
C ARG A 317 -2.65 11.75 -7.20
N ALA A 318 -2.58 12.83 -6.41
CA ALA A 318 -2.32 14.17 -6.92
C ALA A 318 -0.96 14.25 -7.65
N TRP A 319 0.08 13.60 -7.12
CA TRP A 319 1.38 13.55 -7.79
C TRP A 319 1.34 12.79 -9.12
N GLN A 320 0.61 11.68 -9.20
CA GLN A 320 0.43 10.93 -10.46
C GLN A 320 -0.34 11.75 -11.50
N GLN A 321 -1.41 12.42 -11.09
CA GLN A 321 -2.19 13.28 -11.98
C GLN A 321 -1.35 14.43 -12.56
N SER A 322 -0.32 14.88 -11.82
CA SER A 322 0.61 15.91 -12.27
C SER A 322 1.69 15.43 -13.24
N TRP A 323 1.78 14.12 -13.52
CA TRP A 323 2.76 13.63 -14.50
C TRP A 323 2.46 14.17 -15.89
N PRO A 324 3.47 14.62 -16.66
CA PRO A 324 3.24 15.12 -18.01
C PRO A 324 2.77 14.00 -18.94
N ASP A 325 2.05 14.38 -20.01
CA ASP A 325 1.73 13.46 -21.10
C ASP A 325 3.00 12.92 -21.76
N GLY A 326 2.96 11.66 -22.19
CA GLY A 326 4.09 11.01 -22.84
C GLY A 326 4.17 9.52 -22.55
N TRP A 327 5.34 8.95 -22.82
CA TRP A 327 5.60 7.51 -22.74
C TRP A 327 5.24 6.91 -21.37
N TYR A 328 5.73 7.49 -20.28
CA TYR A 328 5.49 6.96 -18.94
C TYR A 328 4.01 7.01 -18.55
N ARG A 329 3.32 8.11 -18.86
CA ARG A 329 1.88 8.26 -18.62
C ARG A 329 1.05 7.32 -19.48
N ALA A 330 1.48 7.03 -20.71
CA ALA A 330 0.82 6.04 -21.58
C ALA A 330 0.96 4.60 -21.04
N ILE A 331 2.07 4.27 -20.38
CA ILE A 331 2.23 2.97 -19.71
C ILE A 331 1.32 2.92 -18.49
N TRP A 332 1.44 3.89 -17.58
CA TRP A 332 0.90 3.74 -16.23
C TRP A 332 -0.51 4.31 -16.05
N ALA A 333 -0.90 5.33 -16.79
CA ALA A 333 -2.13 6.10 -16.56
C ALA A 333 -2.26 6.45 -15.07
N ASP A 334 -3.27 5.92 -14.39
CA ASP A 334 -3.51 6.13 -12.95
C ASP A 334 -2.83 5.09 -12.04
N ARG A 335 -2.12 4.11 -12.61
CA ARG A 335 -1.40 3.07 -11.86
C ARG A 335 0.02 3.52 -11.50
N ARG A 336 0.65 2.81 -10.57
CA ARG A 336 2.08 2.94 -10.26
C ARG A 336 2.80 1.63 -10.58
N PRO A 337 4.09 1.69 -10.92
CA PRO A 337 4.92 0.50 -10.95
C PRO A 337 4.92 -0.19 -9.58
N GLY A 338 4.79 -1.51 -9.60
CA GLY A 338 5.15 -2.36 -8.47
C GLY A 338 6.67 -2.53 -8.39
N PRO A 339 7.18 -3.22 -7.34
CA PRO A 339 8.58 -3.59 -7.29
C PRO A 339 8.91 -4.55 -8.44
N VAL A 340 10.05 -4.33 -9.09
CA VAL A 340 10.61 -5.30 -10.05
C VAL A 340 11.25 -6.42 -9.24
N LEU A 341 10.72 -7.63 -9.37
CA LEU A 341 11.16 -8.82 -8.61
C LEU A 341 12.23 -9.65 -9.34
N GLU A 342 12.81 -9.11 -10.41
CA GLU A 342 13.88 -9.74 -11.18
C GLU A 342 15.18 -9.81 -10.37
N ALA A 343 15.76 -11.02 -10.29
CA ALA A 343 16.97 -11.28 -9.53
C ALA A 343 18.23 -10.82 -10.29
N ASP A 344 18.21 -10.87 -11.63
CA ASP A 344 19.31 -10.35 -12.43
C ASP A 344 19.27 -8.81 -12.48
N ARG A 345 20.29 -8.18 -11.89
CA ARG A 345 20.41 -6.72 -11.83
C ARG A 345 20.38 -6.08 -13.21
N ALA A 346 21.04 -6.65 -14.21
CA ALA A 346 21.10 -6.06 -15.55
C ALA A 346 19.73 -6.06 -16.23
N VAL A 347 18.97 -7.15 -16.06
CA VAL A 347 17.60 -7.25 -16.57
C VAL A 347 16.67 -6.28 -15.84
N ALA A 348 16.79 -6.18 -14.51
CA ALA A 348 16.04 -5.20 -13.72
C ALA A 348 16.31 -3.75 -14.15
N VAL A 349 17.57 -3.41 -14.45
CA VAL A 349 17.95 -2.09 -14.99
C VAL A 349 17.28 -1.85 -16.34
N ASP A 350 17.31 -2.83 -17.25
CA ASP A 350 16.66 -2.70 -18.56
C ASP A 350 15.15 -2.45 -18.41
N ILE A 351 14.47 -3.18 -17.51
CA ILE A 351 13.04 -2.99 -17.24
C ILE A 351 12.75 -1.55 -16.81
N HIS A 352 13.44 -1.06 -15.77
CA HIS A 352 13.22 0.29 -15.26
C HIS A 352 13.51 1.37 -16.30
N GLN A 353 14.63 1.25 -17.00
CA GLN A 353 15.06 2.24 -17.97
C GLN A 353 14.14 2.32 -19.20
N LEU A 354 13.71 1.17 -19.73
CA LEU A 354 12.79 1.11 -20.86
C LEU A 354 11.42 1.71 -20.47
N ARG A 355 10.90 1.38 -19.29
CA ARG A 355 9.65 1.98 -18.78
C ARG A 355 9.78 3.47 -18.54
N ALA A 356 10.86 3.91 -17.92
CA ALA A 356 11.14 5.33 -17.69
C ALA A 356 11.36 6.13 -18.98
N GLY A 357 11.45 5.46 -20.14
CA GLY A 357 11.65 6.09 -21.44
C GLY A 357 13.08 6.51 -21.71
N HIS A 358 14.03 6.08 -20.88
CA HIS A 358 15.44 6.48 -20.93
C HIS A 358 16.34 5.26 -20.75
N TRP A 359 16.80 4.70 -21.87
CA TRP A 359 17.58 3.47 -21.90
C TRP A 359 19.01 3.69 -22.35
N SER A 360 19.99 3.20 -21.59
CA SER A 360 21.42 3.33 -21.90
C SER A 360 21.82 2.54 -23.14
N GLY A 361 21.05 1.50 -23.50
CA GLY A 361 21.23 0.73 -24.73
C GLY A 361 20.67 1.40 -26.00
N SER A 362 19.97 2.53 -25.89
CA SER A 362 19.36 3.23 -27.02
C SER A 362 20.40 4.04 -27.81
N ALA A 363 20.48 3.80 -29.12
CA ALA A 363 21.32 4.59 -30.03
C ALA A 363 20.90 6.07 -30.08
N GLN A 364 19.58 6.34 -30.08
CA GLN A 364 19.04 7.70 -30.00
C GLN A 364 19.50 8.42 -28.73
N TYR A 365 19.44 7.72 -27.59
CA TYR A 365 19.89 8.27 -26.31
C TYR A 365 21.40 8.57 -26.33
N LEU A 366 22.21 7.60 -26.77
CA LEU A 366 23.66 7.73 -26.83
C LEU A 366 24.12 8.84 -27.79
N HIS A 367 23.44 8.99 -28.93
CA HIS A 367 23.70 10.05 -29.90
C HIS A 367 23.38 11.43 -29.30
N ARG A 368 22.22 11.57 -28.64
CA ARG A 368 21.79 12.81 -27.97
C ARG A 368 22.78 13.32 -26.94
N ILE A 369 23.47 12.43 -26.23
CA ILE A 369 24.47 12.79 -25.22
C ILE A 369 25.91 12.82 -25.75
N GLY A 370 26.09 12.75 -27.07
CA GLY A 370 27.41 12.81 -27.72
C GLY A 370 28.29 11.58 -27.47
N ARG A 371 27.72 10.47 -26.99
CA ARG A 371 28.44 9.19 -26.79
C ARG A 371 28.44 8.31 -28.04
N ARG A 372 27.70 8.71 -29.07
CA ARG A 372 27.68 8.08 -30.39
C ARG A 372 27.65 9.15 -31.50
N PRO A 373 28.77 9.85 -31.74
CA PRO A 373 28.86 10.80 -32.84
C PRO A 373 28.90 10.07 -34.20
N GLU A 374 28.31 10.67 -35.22
CA GLU A 374 28.53 10.31 -36.63
C GLU A 374 29.19 11.49 -37.36
N ALA A 375 29.83 11.24 -38.49
CA ALA A 375 30.61 12.25 -39.21
C ALA A 375 29.79 13.50 -39.58
N ASP A 376 28.54 13.27 -40.04
CA ASP A 376 27.65 14.34 -40.51
C ASP A 376 26.85 14.99 -39.37
N CYS A 377 26.81 14.36 -38.20
CA CYS A 377 26.14 14.86 -37.02
C CYS A 377 26.81 14.27 -35.77
N PRO A 378 27.60 15.05 -35.02
CA PRO A 378 28.27 14.51 -33.82
C PRO A 378 27.30 14.38 -32.62
N GLN A 379 26.27 15.23 -32.54
CA GLN A 379 25.30 15.22 -31.45
C GLN A 379 24.05 16.03 -31.83
N CYS A 380 22.88 15.41 -31.82
CA CYS A 380 21.60 16.12 -31.89
C CYS A 380 20.49 15.36 -31.15
N ASN A 381 19.33 16.00 -30.97
CA ASN A 381 18.12 15.38 -30.42
C ASN A 381 17.06 15.13 -31.52
N ASP A 382 17.44 15.18 -32.79
CA ASP A 382 16.52 14.94 -33.90
C ASP A 382 16.25 13.42 -34.04
N MET A 383 14.98 13.06 -33.97
CA MET A 383 14.49 11.69 -34.10
C MET A 383 14.54 11.19 -35.55
N GLY A 384 14.61 12.09 -36.54
CA GLY A 384 14.81 11.76 -37.94
C GLY A 384 16.26 11.47 -38.30
N CYS A 385 17.21 11.81 -37.42
CA CYS A 385 18.63 11.67 -37.67
C CYS A 385 19.01 10.19 -37.94
N PRO A 386 19.73 9.87 -39.03
CA PRO A 386 20.23 8.53 -39.29
C PRO A 386 21.01 7.93 -38.10
N ALA A 387 21.79 8.76 -37.40
CA ALA A 387 22.56 8.37 -36.21
C ALA A 387 21.69 8.01 -35.00
N ALA A 388 20.43 8.44 -34.97
CA ALA A 388 19.48 8.10 -33.92
C ALA A 388 18.65 6.84 -34.23
N ARG A 389 18.74 6.29 -35.44
CA ARG A 389 17.92 5.14 -35.86
C ARG A 389 18.21 3.87 -35.08
N CYS A 390 17.18 3.05 -34.93
CA CYS A 390 17.22 1.70 -34.39
C CYS A 390 18.32 0.90 -35.08
N ARG A 391 19.26 0.36 -34.31
CA ARG A 391 20.40 -0.37 -34.87
C ARG A 391 19.98 -1.69 -35.52
N VAL A 392 18.86 -2.23 -35.06
CA VAL A 392 18.34 -3.52 -35.53
C VAL A 392 17.51 -3.35 -36.81
N CYS A 393 16.50 -2.46 -36.84
CA CYS A 393 15.64 -2.32 -38.03
C CYS A 393 16.00 -1.14 -38.94
N ARG A 394 16.70 -0.11 -38.42
CA ARG A 394 17.08 1.12 -39.15
C ARG A 394 15.92 1.95 -39.72
N GLU A 395 14.69 1.74 -39.25
CA GLU A 395 13.49 2.42 -39.77
C GLU A 395 13.11 3.68 -38.96
N GLU A 396 13.05 3.57 -37.63
CA GLU A 396 12.69 4.68 -36.73
C GLU A 396 13.81 4.95 -35.72
N ALA A 397 13.73 6.06 -34.98
CA ALA A 397 14.62 6.33 -33.86
C ALA A 397 14.60 5.22 -32.80
N ASP A 398 15.78 4.86 -32.30
CA ASP A 398 15.99 3.82 -31.30
C ASP A 398 15.47 4.24 -29.92
N THR A 399 14.16 4.27 -29.71
CA THR A 399 13.55 4.64 -28.43
C THR A 399 12.99 3.44 -27.69
N PRO A 400 12.80 3.51 -26.37
CA PRO A 400 12.08 2.46 -25.64
C PRO A 400 10.69 2.17 -26.22
N ARG A 401 9.96 3.21 -26.67
CA ARG A 401 8.67 3.05 -27.36
C ARG A 401 8.82 2.24 -28.65
N HIS A 402 9.83 2.55 -29.46
CA HIS A 402 10.10 1.82 -30.68
C HIS A 402 10.49 0.36 -30.39
N VAL A 403 11.49 0.14 -29.53
CA VAL A 403 11.99 -1.19 -29.16
C VAL A 403 10.84 -2.06 -28.63
N LEU A 404 10.04 -1.54 -27.71
CA LEU A 404 8.98 -2.33 -27.09
C LEU A 404 7.77 -2.54 -28.00
N LEU A 405 7.32 -1.53 -28.77
CA LEU A 405 6.02 -1.60 -29.44
C LEU A 405 6.08 -1.73 -30.97
N ARG A 406 7.14 -1.25 -31.62
CA ARG A 406 7.14 -0.99 -33.07
C ARG A 406 8.23 -1.69 -33.86
N CYS A 407 9.38 -1.98 -33.25
CA CYS A 407 10.55 -2.51 -33.95
C CYS A 407 10.19 -3.82 -34.70
N PRO A 408 10.19 -3.84 -36.05
CA PRO A 408 9.74 -5.00 -36.82
C PRO A 408 10.64 -6.22 -36.61
N ALA A 409 11.93 -6.03 -36.34
CA ALA A 409 12.84 -7.12 -36.00
C ALA A 409 12.50 -7.85 -34.68
N LEU A 410 11.63 -7.24 -33.85
CA LEU A 410 11.10 -7.85 -32.62
C LEU A 410 9.65 -8.34 -32.77
N ALA A 411 9.01 -8.17 -33.94
CA ALA A 411 7.61 -8.56 -34.19
C ALA A 411 7.37 -10.04 -33.87
N GLY A 412 8.22 -10.94 -34.36
CA GLY A 412 8.09 -12.37 -34.09
C GLY A 412 8.25 -12.74 -32.61
N ARG A 413 9.06 -11.99 -31.84
CA ARG A 413 9.19 -12.20 -30.39
C ARG A 413 7.95 -11.74 -29.65
N ARG A 414 7.41 -10.57 -30.03
CA ARG A 414 6.13 -10.07 -29.49
C ARG A 414 5.00 -11.07 -29.75
N LEU A 415 4.86 -11.57 -30.98
CA LEU A 415 3.85 -12.58 -31.31
C LEU A 415 4.00 -13.87 -30.49
N ARG A 416 5.22 -14.43 -30.41
CA ARG A 416 5.45 -15.70 -29.69
C ARG A 416 5.24 -15.60 -28.17
N ARG A 417 5.54 -14.45 -27.57
CA ARG A 417 5.50 -14.28 -26.10
C ARG A 417 4.21 -13.65 -25.60
N LEU A 418 3.62 -12.76 -26.39
CA LEU A 418 2.52 -11.90 -25.97
C LEU A 418 1.26 -12.08 -26.85
N GLY A 419 1.32 -12.96 -27.86
CA GLY A 419 0.21 -13.25 -28.76
C GLY A 419 -0.13 -12.12 -29.73
N ASN A 420 0.62 -11.02 -29.74
CA ASN A 420 0.35 -9.86 -30.58
C ASN A 420 1.65 -9.21 -31.08
N ILE A 421 1.66 -8.72 -32.32
CA ILE A 421 2.78 -8.00 -32.94
C ILE A 421 2.76 -6.51 -32.54
N HIS A 422 1.57 -5.95 -32.32
CA HIS A 422 1.37 -4.54 -31.94
C HIS A 422 0.91 -4.48 -30.49
N LEU A 423 1.80 -4.02 -29.62
CA LEU A 423 1.49 -3.89 -28.21
C LEU A 423 0.99 -2.49 -27.89
N GLU A 424 0.04 -2.41 -26.96
CA GLU A 424 -0.30 -1.17 -26.30
C GLU A 424 0.78 -0.79 -25.27
N ALA A 425 0.94 0.50 -24.99
CA ALA A 425 1.91 0.97 -23.98
C ALA A 425 1.61 0.37 -22.58
N SER A 426 0.34 0.14 -22.27
CA SER A 426 -0.11 -0.51 -21.03
C SER A 426 0.46 -1.92 -20.83
N MET A 427 0.82 -2.63 -21.91
CA MET A 427 1.43 -3.96 -21.85
C MET A 427 2.89 -3.91 -21.37
N ALA A 428 3.55 -2.75 -21.43
CA ALA A 428 4.89 -2.57 -20.86
C ALA A 428 4.90 -2.55 -19.32
N ARG A 429 3.74 -2.69 -18.65
CA ARG A 429 3.63 -2.90 -17.20
C ARG A 429 4.07 -4.30 -16.76
N ASP A 430 4.11 -5.26 -17.68
CA ASP A 430 4.55 -6.62 -17.38
C ASP A 430 6.09 -6.71 -17.41
N ASP A 431 6.69 -7.16 -16.30
CA ASP A 431 8.14 -7.21 -16.14
C ASP A 431 8.77 -8.22 -17.11
N GLY A 432 8.16 -9.40 -17.23
CA GLY A 432 8.64 -10.48 -18.10
C GLY A 432 8.59 -10.12 -19.58
N ALA A 433 7.55 -9.39 -20.00
CA ALA A 433 7.40 -8.88 -21.36
C ALA A 433 8.52 -7.89 -21.70
N VAL A 434 8.78 -6.92 -20.82
CA VAL A 434 9.83 -5.91 -21.02
C VAL A 434 11.21 -6.58 -21.03
N ALA A 435 11.48 -7.48 -20.08
CA ALA A 435 12.73 -8.24 -20.00
C ALA A 435 12.98 -9.07 -21.28
N ALA A 436 11.97 -9.80 -21.74
CA ALA A 436 12.08 -10.65 -22.94
C ALA A 436 12.35 -9.83 -24.21
N LEU A 437 11.75 -8.64 -24.33
CA LEU A 437 11.97 -7.75 -25.47
C LEU A 437 13.35 -7.07 -25.41
N ALA A 438 13.80 -6.66 -24.22
CA ALA A 438 15.15 -6.13 -24.01
C ALA A 438 16.22 -7.16 -24.39
N ALA A 439 16.10 -8.39 -23.87
CA ALA A 439 17.00 -9.50 -24.22
C ALA A 439 16.94 -9.83 -25.72
N GLY A 440 15.74 -9.80 -26.31
CA GLY A 440 15.55 -9.98 -27.74
C GLY A 440 16.26 -8.92 -28.59
N TYR A 441 16.22 -7.66 -28.18
CA TYR A 441 16.92 -6.56 -28.85
C TYR A 441 18.44 -6.73 -28.75
N ARG A 442 18.96 -7.02 -27.56
CA ARG A 442 20.41 -7.26 -27.34
C ARG A 442 20.91 -8.44 -28.18
N ALA A 443 20.14 -9.54 -28.24
CA ALA A 443 20.51 -10.68 -29.09
C ALA A 443 20.59 -10.30 -30.57
N GLN A 444 19.68 -9.45 -31.06
CA GLN A 444 19.75 -8.94 -32.42
C GLN A 444 21.00 -8.07 -32.64
N LEU A 445 21.33 -7.17 -31.69
CA LEU A 445 22.56 -6.36 -31.74
C LEU A 445 23.81 -7.22 -31.85
N SER A 446 23.90 -8.29 -31.05
CA SER A 446 25.04 -9.21 -31.09
C SER A 446 25.19 -9.89 -32.46
N LEU A 447 24.09 -10.27 -33.12
CA LEU A 447 24.12 -10.89 -34.44
C LEU A 447 24.67 -9.95 -35.53
N ILE A 448 24.45 -8.64 -35.40
CA ILE A 448 24.92 -7.63 -36.35
C ILE A 448 26.27 -7.00 -35.95
N GLY A 449 27.02 -7.65 -35.05
CA GLY A 449 28.38 -7.24 -34.66
C GLY A 449 28.45 -6.11 -33.64
N TYR A 450 27.33 -5.71 -33.03
CA TYR A 450 27.30 -4.78 -31.92
C TYR A 450 27.21 -5.57 -30.61
N ALA A 451 28.36 -6.04 -30.10
CA ALA A 451 28.44 -6.61 -28.75
C ALA A 451 28.12 -5.53 -27.69
N PRO A 452 27.51 -5.90 -26.54
CA PRO A 452 27.13 -4.96 -25.48
C PRO A 452 28.30 -4.20 -24.85
#